data_AF-A0A966Y8W0-F1
#
_entry.id   AF-A0A966Y8W0-F1
#
_cell.length_a   1.000
_cell.length_b   1.000
_cell.length_c   1.000
_cell.angle_alpha   90.00
_cell.angle_beta   90.00
_cell.angle_gamma   90.00
#
_symmetry.space_group_name_H-M   'P 1'
#
loop_
_entity.id
_entity.type
_entity.pdbx_description
1 polymer ?
#
loop_
_entity_poly.entity_id
_entity_poly.type
_entity_poly.pdbx_seq_one_letter_code
_entity_poly.pdbx_strand_id
1 'polypeptide(L)'
;NTPVWFQEYYLHLIGPAIILIEALFISRAFDQMLRGMGVNVALCVAFVVWTEGFVGPLNDSPVGSVTSGLTYPFLNDMDMGGRMKFYGTTIATALVFYLICWVIAWGMRKLHG
;
A
#
# COMPACT_ATOMS: atom_id res chain seq x y z
N ASN A 1 -16.17 -13.03 15.39
CA ASN A 1 -14.97 -13.88 15.22
C ASN A 1 -13.75 -12.99 15.31
N THR A 2 -13.05 -12.98 16.44
CA THR A 2 -11.73 -12.36 16.53
C THR A 2 -10.74 -13.27 15.79
N PRO A 3 -9.93 -12.74 14.85
CA PRO A 3 -8.92 -13.52 14.16
C PRO A 3 -8.01 -14.22 15.16
N VAL A 4 -7.62 -15.46 14.87
CA VAL A 4 -6.73 -16.20 15.76
C VAL A 4 -5.34 -15.59 15.64
N TRP A 5 -4.66 -15.32 16.75
CA TRP A 5 -3.46 -14.48 16.81
C TRP A 5 -2.37 -14.80 15.77
N PHE A 6 -2.18 -16.08 15.42
CA PHE A 6 -1.17 -16.50 14.44
C PHE A 6 -1.54 -16.18 12.97
N GLN A 7 -2.83 -16.01 12.66
CA GLN A 7 -3.27 -15.58 11.33
C GLN A 7 -2.80 -14.15 11.06
N GLU A 8 -2.85 -13.29 12.07
CA GLU A 8 -2.37 -11.92 11.99
C GLU A 8 -0.86 -11.85 11.72
N TYR A 9 -0.04 -12.67 12.40
CA TYR A 9 1.40 -12.74 12.14
C TYR A 9 1.73 -13.26 10.75
N TYR A 10 1.03 -14.30 10.29
CA TYR A 10 1.27 -14.84 8.95
C TYR A 10 0.90 -13.82 7.85
N LEU A 11 -0.28 -13.20 7.96
CA LEU A 11 -0.79 -12.23 6.98
C LEU A 11 -0.01 -10.92 6.98
N HIS A 12 0.36 -10.39 8.14
CA HIS A 12 0.93 -9.04 8.25
C HIS A 12 2.45 -9.00 8.40
N LEU A 13 3.12 -10.13 8.60
CA LEU A 13 4.58 -10.17 8.75
C LEU A 13 5.25 -11.17 7.81
N ILE A 14 4.87 -12.45 7.88
CA ILE A 14 5.59 -13.51 7.16
C ILE A 14 5.37 -13.38 5.64
N GLY A 15 4.11 -13.27 5.21
CA GLY A 15 3.78 -13.11 3.78
C GLY A 15 4.49 -11.90 3.15
N PRO A 16 4.33 -10.69 3.72
CA PRO A 16 5.02 -9.49 3.24
C PRO A 16 6.55 -9.63 3.22
N ALA A 17 7.15 -10.27 4.23
CA ALA A 17 8.60 -10.50 4.27
C ALA A 17 9.07 -11.41 3.12
N ILE A 18 8.35 -12.48 2.82
CA ILE A 18 8.69 -13.38 1.70
C ILE A 18 8.62 -12.62 0.37
N ILE A 19 7.56 -11.84 0.14
CA ILE A 19 7.40 -11.02 -1.07
C ILE A 19 8.55 -10.00 -1.18
N LEU A 20 8.94 -9.37 -0.07
CA LEU A 20 10.03 -8.39 -0.08
C LEU A 20 11.38 -9.04 -0.40
N ILE A 21 11.67 -10.21 0.17
CA ILE A 21 12.90 -10.97 -0.12
C ILE A 21 12.93 -11.38 -1.61
N GLU A 22 11.83 -11.93 -2.13
CA GLU A 22 11.71 -12.26 -3.54
C GLU A 22 11.96 -11.02 -4.42
N ALA A 23 11.29 -9.90 -4.12
CA ALA A 23 11.39 -8.67 -4.87
C ALA A 23 12.80 -8.06 -4.88
N LEU A 24 13.55 -8.20 -3.78
CA LEU A 24 14.92 -7.70 -3.63
C LEU A 24 15.94 -8.60 -4.33
N PHE A 25 15.84 -9.92 -4.17
CA PHE A 25 16.92 -10.84 -4.53
C PHE A 25 16.66 -11.63 -5.82
N ILE A 26 15.40 -11.88 -6.18
CA ILE A 26 15.01 -12.76 -7.29
C ILE A 26 14.51 -11.94 -8.48
N SER A 27 13.34 -11.31 -8.39
CA SER A 27 12.76 -10.54 -9.51
C SER A 27 13.43 -9.20 -9.75
N ARG A 28 14.23 -8.71 -8.79
CA ARG A 28 14.93 -7.41 -8.85
C ARG A 28 13.97 -6.25 -9.17
N ALA A 29 12.79 -6.29 -8.56
CA ALA A 29 11.72 -5.32 -8.78
C ALA A 29 12.17 -3.87 -8.52
N PHE A 30 13.20 -3.69 -7.68
CA PHE A 30 13.75 -2.39 -7.28
C PHE A 30 14.95 -1.92 -8.11
N ASP A 31 15.23 -2.50 -9.29
CA ASP A 31 16.35 -2.04 -10.12
C ASP A 31 16.05 -0.71 -10.84
N GLN A 32 14.78 -0.39 -11.09
CA GLN A 32 14.35 0.79 -11.84
C GLN A 32 13.72 1.84 -10.94
N MET A 33 14.44 2.91 -10.60
CA MET A 33 13.98 3.93 -9.65
C MET A 33 12.66 4.60 -10.10
N LEU A 34 12.72 5.37 -11.19
CA LEU A 34 11.60 6.21 -11.62
C LEU A 34 10.40 5.38 -12.07
N ARG A 35 10.65 4.27 -12.78
CA ARG A 35 9.57 3.40 -13.26
C ARG A 35 8.82 2.76 -12.10
N GLY A 36 9.52 2.18 -11.11
CA GLY A 36 8.83 1.53 -9.99
C GLY A 36 8.16 2.52 -9.05
N MET A 37 8.76 3.70 -8.81
CA MET A 37 8.07 4.78 -8.09
C MET A 37 6.79 5.22 -8.82
N GLY A 38 6.86 5.38 -10.16
CA GLY A 38 5.71 5.73 -10.99
C GLY A 38 4.59 4.68 -10.94
N VAL A 39 4.95 3.39 -11.00
CA VAL A 39 3.98 2.28 -10.86
C VAL A 39 3.34 2.29 -9.47
N ASN A 40 4.10 2.51 -8.40
CA ASN A 40 3.56 2.62 -7.05
C ASN A 40 2.54 3.75 -6.91
N VAL A 41 2.88 4.95 -7.41
CA VAL A 41 1.95 6.07 -7.41
C VAL A 41 0.69 5.74 -8.22
N ALA A 42 0.85 5.15 -9.41
CA ALA A 42 -0.28 4.78 -10.26
C ALA A 42 -1.23 3.79 -9.57
N LEU A 43 -0.69 2.79 -8.86
CA LEU A 43 -1.51 1.83 -8.11
C LEU A 43 -2.24 2.49 -6.94
N CYS A 44 -1.57 3.35 -6.17
CA CYS A 44 -2.23 4.07 -5.08
C CYS A 44 -3.34 5.00 -5.59
N VAL A 45 -3.10 5.74 -6.68
CA VAL A 45 -4.10 6.61 -7.30
C VAL A 45 -5.27 5.78 -7.84
N ALA A 46 -4.99 4.66 -8.50
CA ALA A 46 -6.03 3.75 -8.99
C ALA A 46 -6.90 3.23 -7.83
N PHE A 47 -6.28 2.88 -6.69
CA PHE A 47 -7.02 2.50 -5.49
C PHE A 47 -7.93 3.63 -4.98
N VAL A 48 -7.44 4.87 -4.93
CA VAL A 48 -8.25 6.03 -4.49
C VAL A 48 -9.44 6.24 -5.43
N VAL A 49 -9.20 6.21 -6.74
CA VAL A 49 -10.28 6.36 -7.75
C VAL A 49 -11.29 5.23 -7.63
N TRP A 50 -10.83 4.00 -7.44
CA TRP A 50 -11.71 2.85 -7.28
C TRP A 50 -12.54 2.94 -6.00
N THR A 51 -11.91 3.24 -4.86
CA THR A 51 -12.60 3.24 -3.56
C THR A 51 -13.60 4.40 -3.44
N GLU A 52 -13.22 5.62 -3.83
CA GLU A 52 -14.10 6.80 -3.74
C GLU A 52 -15.09 6.89 -4.90
N GLY A 53 -14.68 6.50 -6.12
CA GLY A 53 -15.48 6.68 -7.32
C GLY A 53 -16.43 5.52 -7.64
N PHE A 54 -16.14 4.31 -7.13
CA PHE A 54 -16.93 3.12 -7.42
C PHE A 54 -17.38 2.42 -6.15
N VAL A 55 -16.46 2.06 -5.25
CA VAL A 55 -16.82 1.23 -4.08
C VAL A 55 -17.74 1.98 -3.13
N GLY A 56 -17.36 3.19 -2.69
CA GLY A 56 -18.20 4.01 -1.81
C GLY A 56 -19.61 4.25 -2.36
N PRO A 57 -19.76 4.77 -3.58
CA PRO A 57 -21.09 5.04 -4.15
C PRO A 57 -21.96 3.82 -4.41
N LEU A 58 -21.37 2.63 -4.56
CA LEU A 58 -22.09 1.39 -4.89
C LEU A 58 -22.35 0.50 -3.67
N ASN A 59 -22.03 0.94 -2.45
CA ASN A 59 -22.19 0.14 -1.23
C ASN A 59 -22.74 0.99 -0.07
N ASP A 60 -23.66 0.41 0.70
CA ASP A 60 -24.22 1.05 1.90
C ASP A 60 -23.53 0.57 3.20
N SER A 61 -22.53 -0.31 3.09
CA SER A 61 -21.78 -0.85 4.22
C SER A 61 -20.31 -1.08 3.86
N PRO A 62 -19.36 -0.96 4.80
CA PRO A 62 -19.56 -0.67 6.22
C PRO A 62 -20.01 0.78 6.48
N VAL A 63 -20.83 0.97 7.52
CA VAL A 63 -21.32 2.29 7.92
C VAL A 63 -20.31 2.96 8.86
N GLY A 64 -20.00 4.23 8.61
CA GLY A 64 -19.24 5.09 9.51
C GLY A 64 -20.00 6.34 9.90
N SER A 65 -19.35 7.20 10.67
CA SER A 65 -19.92 8.44 11.21
C SER A 65 -20.07 9.56 10.18
N VAL A 66 -19.39 9.48 9.03
CA VAL A 66 -19.42 10.53 7.98
C VAL A 66 -19.96 10.00 6.64
N THR A 67 -19.54 8.81 6.23
CA THR A 67 -20.00 8.16 4.98
C THR A 67 -20.21 6.66 5.21
N SER A 68 -20.58 5.92 4.17
CA SER A 68 -20.66 4.46 4.19
C SER A 68 -20.06 3.89 2.91
N GLY A 69 -19.76 2.58 2.92
CA GLY A 69 -19.41 1.85 1.71
C GLY A 69 -17.93 1.83 1.34
N LEU A 70 -17.06 2.63 1.98
CA LEU A 70 -15.63 2.61 1.65
C LEU A 70 -14.94 1.32 2.08
N THR A 71 -13.90 0.93 1.33
CA THR A 71 -13.17 -0.36 1.46
C THR A 71 -12.63 -0.64 2.86
N TYR A 72 -12.35 0.40 3.66
CA TYR A 72 -11.93 0.26 5.05
C TYR A 72 -12.90 1.00 5.98
N PRO A 73 -13.39 0.35 7.05
CA PRO A 73 -14.35 0.96 7.97
C PRO A 73 -13.93 2.34 8.49
N PHE A 74 -12.67 2.50 8.92
CA PHE A 74 -12.17 3.76 9.48
C PHE A 74 -12.18 4.93 8.48
N LEU A 75 -12.18 4.67 7.17
CA LEU A 75 -12.30 5.74 6.17
C LEU A 75 -13.70 6.35 6.20
N ASN A 76 -14.71 5.56 6.56
CA ASN A 76 -16.09 6.02 6.64
C ASN A 76 -16.34 6.99 7.80
N ASP A 77 -15.41 7.04 8.76
CA ASP A 77 -15.40 7.99 9.88
C ASP A 77 -14.62 9.28 9.58
N MET A 78 -13.95 9.35 8.43
CA MET A 78 -13.19 10.52 8.02
C MET A 78 -13.99 11.37 7.03
N ASP A 79 -13.94 12.69 7.22
CA ASP A 79 -14.37 13.64 6.19
C ASP A 79 -13.46 13.58 4.96
N MET A 80 -13.88 14.19 3.85
CA MET A 80 -13.13 14.16 2.60
C MET A 80 -11.70 14.67 2.79
N GLY A 81 -11.50 15.71 3.60
CA GLY A 81 -10.17 16.24 3.90
C GLY A 81 -9.28 15.25 4.66
N GLY A 82 -9.83 14.54 5.64
CA GLY A 82 -9.14 13.47 6.38
C GLY A 82 -8.74 12.32 5.48
N ARG A 83 -9.63 11.86 4.59
CA ARG A 83 -9.34 10.80 3.62
C ARG A 83 -8.24 11.20 2.64
N MET A 84 -8.31 12.41 2.07
CA MET A 84 -7.25 12.90 1.17
C MET A 84 -5.88 12.97 1.85
N LYS A 85 -5.82 13.38 3.12
CA LYS A 85 -4.58 13.34 3.91
C LYS A 85 -4.07 11.91 4.09
N PHE A 86 -4.95 10.97 4.44
CA PHE A 86 -4.60 9.56 4.63
C PHE A 86 -4.07 8.91 3.32
N TYR A 87 -4.71 9.19 2.19
CA TYR A 87 -4.22 8.71 0.89
C TYR A 87 -2.87 9.32 0.54
N GLY A 88 -2.71 10.63 0.77
CA GLY A 88 -1.45 11.33 0.56
C GLY A 88 -0.30 10.76 1.40
N THR A 89 -0.53 10.50 2.70
CA THR A 89 0.48 9.90 3.57
C THR A 89 0.80 8.48 3.14
N THR A 90 -0.20 7.69 2.71
CA THR A 90 0.01 6.33 2.21
C THR A 90 0.90 6.31 0.95
N ILE A 91 0.65 7.21 -0.01
CA ILE A 91 1.50 7.37 -1.21
C ILE A 91 2.92 7.76 -0.81
N ALA A 92 3.07 8.74 0.09
CA ALA A 92 4.37 9.19 0.57
C ALA A 92 5.15 8.05 1.25
N THR A 93 4.49 7.29 2.12
CA THR A 93 5.06 6.10 2.77
C THR A 93 5.50 5.08 1.73
N ALA A 94 4.66 4.73 0.75
CA ALA A 94 5.01 3.79 -0.30
C ALA A 94 6.25 4.23 -1.09
N LEU A 95 6.36 5.52 -1.41
CA LEU A 95 7.54 6.09 -2.08
C LEU A 95 8.80 6.02 -1.23
N VAL A 96 8.72 6.33 0.07
CA VAL A 96 9.85 6.23 1.00
C VAL A 96 10.34 4.79 1.10
N PHE A 97 9.44 3.82 1.29
CA PHE A 97 9.81 2.41 1.36
C PHE A 97 10.42 1.90 0.05
N TYR A 98 9.85 2.30 -1.10
CA TYR A 98 10.42 1.96 -2.40
C TYR A 98 11.83 2.54 -2.56
N LEU A 99 12.04 3.79 -2.16
CA LEU A 99 13.35 4.43 -2.24
C LEU A 99 14.39 3.70 -1.37
N ILE A 100 14.02 3.30 -0.16
CA ILE A 100 14.89 2.49 0.72
C ILE A 100 15.28 1.17 0.03
N CYS A 101 14.30 0.44 -0.51
CA CYS A 101 14.56 -0.83 -1.20
C CYS A 101 15.41 -0.64 -2.46
N TRP A 102 15.18 0.44 -3.21
CA TRP A 102 16.01 0.81 -4.35
C TRP A 102 17.45 1.13 -3.95
N VAL A 103 17.67 1.87 -2.85
CA VAL A 103 19.03 2.16 -2.33
C VAL A 103 19.75 0.86 -1.95
N ILE A 104 19.05 -0.07 -1.28
CA ILE A 104 19.60 -1.38 -0.92
C ILE A 104 19.99 -2.16 -2.19
N ALA A 105 19.07 -2.28 -3.14
CA ALA A 105 19.32 -2.97 -4.40
C ALA A 105 20.48 -2.33 -5.18
N TRP A 106 20.56 -1.00 -5.21
CA TRP A 106 21.66 -0.26 -5.82
C TRP A 106 23.00 -0.57 -5.17
N GLY A 107 23.06 -0.58 -3.83
CA GLY A 107 24.26 -0.96 -3.09
C GLY A 107 24.72 -2.39 -3.39
N MET A 108 23.77 -3.34 -3.42
CA MET A 108 24.06 -4.74 -3.78
C MET A 108 24.62 -4.88 -5.19
N ARG A 109 24.09 -4.15 -6.17
CA ARG A 109 24.62 -4.15 -7.55
C ARG A 109 26.04 -3.61 -7.63
N LYS A 110 26.38 -2.61 -6.80
CA LYS A 110 27.73 -2.04 -6.75
C LYS A 110 28.77 -2.97 -6.11
N LEU A 111 28.36 -3.85 -5.19
CA LEU A 111 29.26 -4.79 -4.52
C LEU A 111 29.56 -6.05 -5.33
N HIS A 112 28.68 -6.42 -6.26
CA HIS A 112 28.81 -7.61 -7.12
C HIS A 112 29.21 -7.29 -8.57
N GLY A 113 29.47 -6.02 -8.89
CA GLY A 113 29.83 -5.54 -10.23
C GLY A 113 31.24 -4.99 -10.32
#